data_AF-A0A3S5ESB1-F1
#
_entry.id   AF-A0A3S5ESB1-F1
#
_cell.length_a   1.000
_cell.length_b   1.000
_cell.length_c   1.000
_cell.angle_alpha   90.00
_cell.angle_beta   90.00
_cell.angle_gamma   90.00
#
_symmetry.space_group_name_H-M   'P 1'
#
loop_
_entity.id
_entity.type
_entity.pdbx_description
1 polymer ?
#
loop_
_entity_poly.entity_id
_entity_poly.type
_entity_poly.pdbx_seq_one_letter_code
_entity_poly.pdbx_strand_id
1 'polypeptide(L)'
;MPIAKIKDISLEHQVVLDEDFYPMSLHISAMPLFARKLSELSDLIGLRAQNIVNRIGRPEQSGVADVNDFLMLLTLNRVLPIIKNIVKLGKSHPLSVYEFLASLRSELATFVLKERFSETFYDYLHDNPAQSLNPLFSDIKSYLSVVTNAKVIPLPIVAHQYGIYTAQVNDPLLYSTAEFIIAIKAHLQPELLKNQFVQQTKISSIEQINQLVHLQLPGVPVHALPVAPRYLPYHSGFMYFQLDKTSPYWENLIRSSGFGFHITGDYPGLEIELWAIRGELA
;
A
#
# COMPACT_ATOMS: atom_id res chain seq x y z
N MET A 1 -30.73 -33.50 -0.86
CA MET A 1 -30.11 -32.15 -1.00
C MET A 1 -30.53 -31.31 0.19
N PRO A 2 -29.58 -30.80 0.99
CA PRO A 2 -29.91 -29.85 2.06
C PRO A 2 -30.31 -28.50 1.45
N ILE A 3 -31.46 -27.96 1.88
CA ILE A 3 -32.03 -26.71 1.35
C ILE A 3 -31.96 -25.54 2.34
N ALA A 4 -31.83 -25.82 3.63
CA ALA A 4 -31.68 -24.85 4.70
C ALA A 4 -31.07 -25.53 5.92
N LYS A 5 -30.56 -24.74 6.86
CA LYS A 5 -30.08 -25.19 8.17
C LYS A 5 -30.77 -24.35 9.25
N ILE A 6 -31.29 -25.00 10.28
CA ILE A 6 -31.89 -24.32 11.43
C ILE A 6 -30.73 -23.84 12.31
N LYS A 7 -30.74 -22.56 12.63
CA LYS A 7 -29.79 -21.93 13.56
C LYS A 7 -30.28 -22.04 14.99
N ASP A 8 -31.56 -21.74 15.21
CA ASP A 8 -32.18 -21.77 16.52
C ASP A 8 -33.71 -21.95 16.42
N ILE A 9 -34.34 -22.32 17.52
CA ILE A 9 -35.79 -22.32 17.68
C ILE A 9 -36.10 -21.46 18.91
N SER A 10 -36.78 -20.34 18.69
CA SER A 10 -37.08 -19.41 19.78
C SER A 10 -38.06 -20.02 20.80
N LEU A 11 -38.14 -19.42 21.98
CA LEU A 11 -39.12 -19.78 23.02
C LEU A 11 -40.58 -19.65 22.54
N GLU A 12 -40.83 -18.84 21.51
CA GLU A 12 -42.13 -18.69 20.85
C GLU A 12 -42.34 -19.71 19.72
N HIS A 13 -41.51 -20.75 19.62
CA HIS A 13 -41.51 -21.76 18.55
C HIS A 13 -41.24 -21.20 17.14
N GLN A 14 -40.59 -20.04 17.02
CA GLN A 14 -40.18 -19.52 15.71
C GLN A 14 -38.87 -20.17 15.28
N VAL A 15 -38.84 -20.68 14.05
CA VAL A 15 -37.63 -21.28 13.47
C VAL A 15 -36.76 -20.19 12.88
N VAL A 16 -35.55 -20.05 13.40
CA VAL A 16 -34.53 -19.14 12.87
C VAL A 16 -33.60 -19.93 11.95
N LEU A 17 -33.50 -19.53 10.69
CA LEU A 17 -32.61 -20.16 9.73
C LEU A 17 -31.18 -19.61 9.82
N ASP A 18 -30.21 -20.45 9.50
CA ASP A 18 -28.80 -20.08 9.39
C ASP A 18 -28.58 -19.35 8.05
N GLU A 19 -28.47 -18.02 8.10
CA GLU A 19 -28.22 -17.19 6.91
C GLU A 19 -26.83 -17.41 6.28
N ASP A 20 -25.90 -18.01 7.04
CA ASP A 20 -24.56 -18.35 6.56
C ASP A 20 -24.52 -19.69 5.81
N PHE A 21 -25.65 -20.42 5.76
CA PHE A 21 -25.75 -21.69 5.07
C PHE A 21 -25.74 -21.52 3.54
N TYR A 22 -24.91 -22.34 2.87
CA TYR A 22 -24.90 -22.45 1.41
C TYR A 22 -25.54 -23.78 0.98
N PRO A 23 -26.64 -23.77 0.22
CA PRO A 23 -27.20 -25.00 -0.32
C PRO A 23 -26.30 -25.59 -1.41
N MET A 24 -26.36 -26.91 -1.57
CA MET A 24 -25.91 -27.57 -2.80
C MET A 24 -26.71 -27.00 -3.97
N SER A 25 -26.02 -26.46 -4.98
CA SER A 25 -26.68 -25.69 -6.03
C SER A 25 -25.97 -25.81 -7.38
N LEU A 26 -26.77 -25.74 -8.45
CA LEU A 26 -26.27 -25.68 -9.82
C LEU A 26 -25.84 -24.26 -10.22
N HIS A 27 -26.36 -23.25 -9.53
CA HIS A 27 -26.12 -21.84 -9.84
C HIS A 27 -25.92 -21.05 -8.54
N ILE A 28 -24.93 -20.15 -8.55
CA ILE A 28 -24.65 -19.27 -7.40
C ILE A 28 -25.82 -18.34 -7.03
N SER A 29 -26.80 -18.13 -7.92
CA SER A 29 -28.03 -17.39 -7.60
C SER A 29 -28.85 -18.05 -6.47
N ALA A 30 -28.68 -19.36 -6.24
CA ALA A 30 -29.28 -20.05 -5.11
C ALA A 30 -28.50 -19.85 -3.79
N MET A 31 -27.37 -19.15 -3.83
CA MET A 31 -26.50 -18.84 -2.70
C MET A 31 -26.39 -17.32 -2.50
N PRO A 32 -27.47 -16.63 -2.06
CA PRO A 32 -27.55 -15.17 -2.07
C PRO A 32 -26.47 -14.48 -1.23
N LEU A 33 -26.08 -15.05 -0.09
CA LEU A 33 -24.98 -14.52 0.72
C LEU A 33 -23.65 -14.56 -0.05
N PHE A 34 -23.36 -15.67 -0.74
CA PHE A 34 -22.13 -15.80 -1.52
C PHE A 34 -22.15 -14.88 -2.76
N ALA A 35 -23.31 -14.72 -3.42
CA ALA A 35 -23.46 -13.77 -4.51
C ALA A 35 -23.19 -12.32 -4.06
N ARG A 36 -23.67 -11.92 -2.87
CA ARG A 36 -23.34 -10.62 -2.26
C ARG A 36 -21.83 -10.48 -2.02
N LYS A 37 -21.20 -11.49 -1.43
CA LYS A 37 -19.73 -11.52 -1.22
C LYS A 37 -18.96 -11.35 -2.54
N LEU A 38 -19.36 -12.02 -3.62
CA LEU A 38 -18.73 -11.87 -4.94
C LEU A 38 -18.91 -10.45 -5.51
N SER A 39 -20.06 -9.81 -5.28
CA SER A 39 -20.27 -8.41 -5.65
C SER A 39 -19.32 -7.49 -4.91
N GLU A 40 -19.21 -7.62 -3.59
CA GLU A 40 -18.26 -6.85 -2.78
C GLU A 40 -16.81 -7.06 -3.23
N LEU A 41 -16.45 -8.29 -3.57
CA LEU A 41 -15.12 -8.61 -4.09
C LEU A 41 -14.86 -7.96 -5.46
N SER A 42 -15.86 -7.94 -6.35
CA SER A 42 -15.77 -7.23 -7.62
C SER A 42 -15.48 -5.74 -7.42
N ASP A 43 -16.16 -5.10 -6.48
CA ASP A 43 -15.96 -3.68 -6.15
C ASP A 43 -14.58 -3.45 -5.54
N LEU A 44 -14.14 -4.34 -4.63
CA LEU A 44 -12.81 -4.29 -4.03
C LEU A 44 -11.69 -4.42 -5.07
N ILE A 45 -11.82 -5.35 -6.04
CA ILE A 45 -10.87 -5.52 -7.15
C ILE A 45 -10.80 -4.22 -7.98
N GLY A 46 -11.96 -3.63 -8.30
CA GLY A 46 -12.03 -2.38 -9.06
C GLY A 46 -11.36 -1.21 -8.35
N LEU A 47 -11.67 -1.02 -7.06
CA LEU A 47 -11.05 0.01 -6.23
C LEU A 47 -9.52 -0.19 -6.14
N ARG A 48 -9.09 -1.44 -5.98
CA ARG A 48 -7.67 -1.79 -5.91
C ARG A 48 -6.94 -1.46 -7.20
N ALA A 49 -7.49 -1.82 -8.35
CA ALA A 49 -6.92 -1.51 -9.65
C ALA A 49 -6.76 0.02 -9.85
N GLN A 50 -7.79 0.80 -9.49
CA GLN A 50 -7.74 2.26 -9.59
C GLN A 50 -6.63 2.88 -8.72
N ASN A 51 -6.45 2.36 -7.51
CA ASN A 51 -5.39 2.82 -6.61
C ASN A 51 -3.99 2.56 -7.19
N ILE A 52 -3.78 1.42 -7.86
CA ILE A 52 -2.51 1.11 -8.51
C ILE A 52 -2.27 2.04 -9.71
N VAL A 53 -3.28 2.29 -10.54
CA VAL A 53 -3.18 3.23 -11.68
C VAL A 53 -2.72 4.61 -11.23
N ASN A 54 -3.28 5.12 -10.13
CA ASN A 54 -2.91 6.43 -9.57
C ASN A 54 -1.45 6.49 -9.09
N ARG A 55 -0.84 5.33 -8.78
CA ARG A 55 0.56 5.23 -8.34
C ARG A 55 1.52 5.10 -9.52
N ILE A 56 1.20 4.27 -10.51
CA ILE A 56 2.04 4.07 -11.72
C ILE A 56 2.02 5.31 -12.64
N GLY A 57 0.95 6.09 -12.65
CA GLY A 57 0.78 7.25 -13.55
C GLY A 57 1.67 8.47 -13.27
N ARG A 58 2.66 8.39 -12.37
CA ARG A 58 3.56 9.51 -12.02
C ARG A 58 4.95 9.28 -12.65
N PRO A 59 5.33 10.04 -13.70
CA PRO A 59 6.59 9.83 -14.45
C PRO A 59 7.86 9.88 -13.58
N GLU A 60 7.80 10.62 -12.48
CA GLU A 60 8.94 10.89 -11.58
C GLU A 60 9.30 9.72 -10.65
N GLN A 61 8.55 8.60 -10.64
CA GLN A 61 8.69 7.50 -9.67
C GLN A 61 9.10 6.16 -10.29
N SER A 62 9.68 6.19 -11.50
CA SER A 62 9.94 5.01 -12.34
C SER A 62 10.99 4.06 -11.73
N GLY A 63 10.59 2.95 -11.10
CA GLY A 63 11.47 1.98 -10.42
C GLY A 63 10.91 0.55 -10.34
N VAL A 64 11.63 -0.40 -9.70
CA VAL A 64 11.24 -1.83 -9.58
C VAL A 64 9.86 -2.02 -8.89
N ALA A 65 9.44 -1.06 -8.05
CA ALA A 65 8.10 -1.03 -7.47
C ALA A 65 6.98 -0.99 -8.53
N ASP A 66 7.25 -0.42 -9.72
CA ASP A 66 6.30 -0.37 -10.82
C ASP A 66 6.03 -1.74 -11.44
N VAL A 67 6.98 -2.68 -11.43
CA VAL A 67 6.79 -3.98 -12.10
C VAL A 67 5.82 -4.85 -11.32
N ASN A 68 5.97 -4.96 -10.00
CA ASN A 68 5.03 -5.72 -9.16
C ASN A 68 3.62 -5.13 -9.22
N ASP A 69 3.53 -3.80 -9.18
CA ASP A 69 2.26 -3.09 -9.29
C ASP A 69 1.63 -3.26 -10.66
N PHE A 70 2.42 -3.18 -11.73
CA PHE A 70 1.96 -3.40 -13.09
C PHE A 70 1.48 -4.84 -13.30
N LEU A 71 2.21 -5.84 -12.79
CA LEU A 71 1.82 -7.25 -12.85
C LEU A 71 0.55 -7.52 -12.04
N MET A 72 0.42 -6.95 -10.84
CA MET A 72 -0.81 -7.04 -10.07
C MET A 72 -1.95 -6.34 -10.80
N LEU A 73 -1.73 -5.16 -11.37
CA LEU A 73 -2.71 -4.44 -12.17
C LEU A 73 -3.15 -5.26 -13.39
N LEU A 74 -2.23 -5.97 -14.05
CA LEU A 74 -2.53 -6.89 -15.14
C LEU A 74 -3.46 -8.03 -14.66
N THR A 75 -3.16 -8.65 -13.53
CA THR A 75 -4.03 -9.66 -12.91
C THR A 75 -5.42 -9.08 -12.59
N LEU A 76 -5.49 -7.92 -11.95
CA LEU A 76 -6.77 -7.29 -11.58
C LEU A 76 -7.60 -6.88 -12.81
N ASN A 77 -6.96 -6.31 -13.84
CA ASN A 77 -7.61 -5.95 -15.09
C ASN A 77 -8.18 -7.17 -15.83
N ARG A 78 -7.49 -8.32 -15.76
CA ARG A 78 -7.95 -9.58 -16.33
C ARG A 78 -9.15 -10.15 -15.57
N VAL A 79 -9.11 -10.16 -14.24
CA VAL A 79 -10.15 -10.83 -13.43
C VAL A 79 -11.40 -9.98 -13.18
N LEU A 80 -11.28 -8.65 -13.19
CA LEU A 80 -12.41 -7.73 -12.98
C LEU A 80 -13.59 -7.93 -13.94
N PRO A 81 -13.42 -8.00 -15.28
CA PRO A 81 -14.56 -8.25 -16.17
C PRO A 81 -15.19 -9.64 -15.96
N ILE A 82 -14.37 -10.64 -15.59
CA ILE A 82 -14.83 -12.01 -15.35
C ILE A 82 -15.75 -12.05 -14.12
N ILE A 83 -15.30 -11.51 -12.99
CA ILE A 83 -16.10 -11.50 -11.76
C ILE A 83 -17.37 -10.64 -11.91
N LYS A 84 -17.29 -9.50 -12.61
CA LYS A 84 -18.48 -8.68 -12.94
C LYS A 84 -19.51 -9.49 -13.73
N ASN A 85 -19.07 -10.29 -14.69
CA ASN A 85 -19.96 -11.14 -15.48
C ASN A 85 -20.58 -12.26 -14.63
N ILE A 86 -19.79 -12.93 -13.78
CA ILE A 86 -20.26 -13.97 -12.85
C ILE A 86 -21.37 -13.40 -11.94
N VAL A 87 -21.11 -12.25 -11.32
CA VAL A 87 -22.06 -11.56 -10.42
C VAL A 87 -23.33 -11.15 -11.18
N LYS A 88 -23.17 -10.54 -12.35
CA LYS A 88 -24.31 -10.05 -13.15
C LYS A 88 -25.22 -11.18 -13.64
N LEU A 89 -24.65 -12.29 -14.08
CA LEU A 89 -25.44 -13.40 -14.61
C LEU A 89 -26.02 -14.27 -13.49
N GLY A 90 -25.29 -14.50 -12.40
CA GLY A 90 -25.69 -15.36 -11.29
C GLY A 90 -25.87 -16.85 -11.64
N LYS A 91 -25.67 -17.23 -12.91
CA LYS A 91 -25.89 -18.57 -13.46
C LYS A 91 -24.64 -19.45 -13.50
N SER A 92 -23.52 -18.99 -12.93
CA SER A 92 -22.31 -19.80 -12.87
C SER A 92 -22.48 -20.96 -11.89
N HIS A 93 -21.96 -22.13 -12.26
CA HIS A 93 -21.88 -23.27 -11.34
C HIS A 93 -20.87 -22.97 -10.22
N PRO A 94 -21.13 -23.35 -8.95
CA PRO A 94 -20.22 -23.01 -7.85
C PRO A 94 -18.80 -23.58 -8.02
N LEU A 95 -18.63 -24.73 -8.69
CA LEU A 95 -17.29 -25.27 -9.04
C LEU A 95 -16.49 -24.30 -9.91
N SER A 96 -17.09 -23.75 -10.96
CA SER A 96 -16.40 -22.80 -11.85
C SER A 96 -16.03 -21.51 -11.13
N VAL A 97 -16.85 -21.08 -10.17
CA VAL A 97 -16.52 -19.93 -9.32
C VAL A 97 -15.41 -20.28 -8.35
N TYR A 98 -15.42 -21.48 -7.77
CA TYR A 98 -14.33 -21.99 -6.94
C TYR A 98 -12.99 -22.00 -7.70
N GLU A 99 -12.96 -22.55 -8.92
CA GLU A 99 -11.74 -22.61 -9.74
C GLU A 99 -11.17 -21.23 -10.04
N PHE A 100 -12.06 -20.28 -10.39
CA PHE A 100 -11.69 -18.88 -10.59
C PHE A 100 -11.10 -18.26 -9.31
N LEU A 101 -11.74 -18.43 -8.16
CA LEU A 101 -11.26 -17.88 -6.89
C LEU A 101 -9.94 -18.54 -6.45
N ALA A 102 -9.79 -19.85 -6.62
CA ALA A 102 -8.56 -20.57 -6.31
C ALA A 102 -7.39 -20.05 -7.17
N SER A 103 -7.60 -19.86 -8.48
CA SER A 103 -6.61 -19.27 -9.37
C SER A 103 -6.25 -17.84 -8.97
N LEU A 104 -7.25 -16.99 -8.69
CA LEU A 104 -7.02 -15.61 -8.24
C LEU A 104 -6.24 -15.57 -6.92
N ARG A 105 -6.59 -16.41 -5.95
CA ARG A 105 -5.87 -16.51 -4.67
C ARG A 105 -4.39 -16.82 -4.90
N SER A 106 -4.09 -17.81 -5.73
CA SER A 106 -2.71 -18.23 -6.00
C SER A 106 -1.90 -17.15 -6.71
N GLU A 107 -2.49 -16.42 -7.66
CA GLU A 107 -1.83 -15.25 -8.26
C GLU A 107 -1.59 -14.13 -7.25
N LEU A 108 -2.57 -13.84 -6.39
CA LEU A 108 -2.42 -12.84 -5.34
C LEU A 108 -1.35 -13.22 -4.31
N ALA A 109 -1.19 -14.51 -4.02
CA ALA A 109 -0.15 -15.00 -3.12
C ALA A 109 1.27 -14.61 -3.57
N THR A 110 1.51 -14.51 -4.88
CA THR A 110 2.79 -14.04 -5.45
C THR A 110 3.14 -12.62 -5.01
N PHE A 111 2.14 -11.76 -4.81
CA PHE A 111 2.34 -10.36 -4.45
C PHE A 111 2.31 -10.11 -2.95
N VAL A 112 1.60 -10.95 -2.19
CA VAL A 112 1.34 -10.70 -0.75
C VAL A 112 2.22 -11.52 0.17
N LEU A 113 2.45 -12.79 -0.15
CA LEU A 113 3.20 -13.68 0.73
C LEU A 113 4.70 -13.45 0.56
N LYS A 114 5.42 -13.52 1.69
CA LYS A 114 6.88 -13.38 1.72
C LYS A 114 7.59 -14.34 0.77
N GLU A 115 7.17 -15.61 0.79
CA GLU A 115 7.71 -16.68 -0.07
C GLU A 115 7.13 -16.65 -1.49
N ARG A 116 6.19 -15.74 -1.77
CA ARG A 116 5.49 -15.57 -3.07
C ARG A 116 4.79 -16.84 -3.59
N PHE A 117 4.57 -17.80 -2.70
CA PHE A 117 4.02 -19.12 -2.99
C PHE A 117 3.22 -19.61 -1.78
N SER A 118 2.21 -20.46 -2.04
CA SER A 118 1.36 -21.07 -1.02
C SER A 118 0.96 -22.47 -1.48
N GLU A 119 1.24 -23.48 -0.66
CA GLU A 119 0.72 -24.85 -0.85
C GLU A 119 -0.71 -25.01 -0.33
N THR A 120 -1.28 -23.96 0.26
CA THR A 120 -2.63 -24.02 0.83
C THR A 120 -3.64 -24.33 -0.27
N PHE A 121 -4.33 -25.45 -0.07
CA PHE A 121 -5.35 -25.96 -0.96
C PHE A 121 -6.64 -26.20 -0.15
N TYR A 122 -7.77 -25.73 -0.67
CA TYR A 122 -9.08 -25.92 -0.03
C TYR A 122 -9.93 -26.81 -0.92
N ASP A 123 -10.18 -28.05 -0.54
CA ASP A 123 -10.98 -28.98 -1.35
C ASP A 123 -12.35 -28.40 -1.72
N TYR A 124 -12.78 -28.60 -2.96
CA TYR A 124 -14.14 -28.26 -3.38
C TYR A 124 -15.14 -29.33 -2.91
N LEU A 125 -16.05 -28.94 -2.02
CA LEU A 125 -17.09 -29.78 -1.45
C LEU A 125 -18.45 -29.27 -1.92
N HIS A 126 -19.04 -29.96 -2.90
CA HIS A 126 -20.30 -29.53 -3.50
C HIS A 126 -21.50 -29.66 -2.55
N ASP A 127 -21.44 -30.60 -1.62
CA ASP A 127 -22.43 -30.85 -0.57
C ASP A 127 -22.30 -29.93 0.64
N ASN A 128 -21.11 -29.35 0.84
CA ASN A 128 -20.86 -28.28 1.81
C ASN A 128 -20.03 -27.13 1.23
N PRO A 129 -20.59 -26.34 0.29
CA PRO A 129 -19.82 -25.30 -0.43
C PRO A 129 -19.19 -24.25 0.49
N ALA A 130 -19.79 -24.02 1.66
CA ALA A 130 -19.29 -23.02 2.62
C ALA A 130 -17.87 -23.33 3.10
N GLN A 131 -17.57 -24.62 3.31
CA GLN A 131 -16.25 -25.06 3.77
C GLN A 131 -15.15 -24.80 2.74
N SER A 132 -15.46 -24.84 1.45
CA SER A 132 -14.52 -24.56 0.37
C SER A 132 -14.42 -23.07 0.06
N LEU A 133 -15.57 -22.39 -0.04
CA LEU A 133 -15.65 -21.04 -0.60
C LEU A 133 -15.32 -19.94 0.41
N ASN A 134 -15.67 -20.11 1.68
CA ASN A 134 -15.40 -19.09 2.70
C ASN A 134 -13.90 -18.86 2.96
N PRO A 135 -13.06 -19.88 3.17
CA PRO A 135 -11.63 -19.64 3.38
C PRO A 135 -10.95 -19.04 2.15
N LEU A 136 -11.28 -19.52 0.93
CA LEU A 136 -10.81 -18.91 -0.31
C LEU A 136 -11.15 -17.42 -0.41
N PHE A 137 -12.41 -17.07 -0.14
CA PHE A 137 -12.86 -15.69 -0.17
C PHE A 137 -12.13 -14.83 0.86
N SER A 138 -11.95 -15.35 2.07
CA SER A 138 -11.25 -14.68 3.17
C SER A 138 -9.81 -14.35 2.79
N ASP A 139 -9.09 -15.32 2.22
CA ASP A 139 -7.70 -15.13 1.78
C ASP A 139 -7.60 -14.06 0.69
N ILE A 140 -8.44 -14.12 -0.34
CA ILE A 140 -8.44 -13.13 -1.42
C ILE A 140 -8.72 -11.73 -0.88
N LYS A 141 -9.72 -11.58 0.00
CA LYS A 141 -10.06 -10.30 0.61
C LYS A 141 -8.90 -9.75 1.46
N SER A 142 -8.25 -10.62 2.24
CA SER A 142 -7.06 -10.27 3.02
C SER A 142 -5.91 -9.82 2.10
N TYR A 143 -5.61 -10.58 1.05
CA TYR A 143 -4.54 -10.28 0.11
C TYR A 143 -4.78 -8.95 -0.61
N LEU A 144 -6.00 -8.68 -1.09
CA LEU A 144 -6.33 -7.39 -1.70
C LEU A 144 -6.21 -6.21 -0.72
N SER A 145 -6.37 -6.46 0.59
CA SER A 145 -6.26 -5.43 1.62
C SER A 145 -4.81 -5.13 2.01
N VAL A 146 -3.98 -6.16 2.19
CA VAL A 146 -2.57 -6.03 2.65
C VAL A 146 -1.72 -5.18 1.70
N VAL A 147 -1.91 -5.31 0.38
CA VAL A 147 -1.08 -4.58 -0.59
C VAL A 147 -1.39 -3.07 -0.63
N THR A 148 -2.37 -2.60 0.14
CA THR A 148 -2.70 -1.17 0.28
C THR A 148 -1.78 -0.45 1.26
N ASN A 149 -1.08 -1.17 2.14
CA ASN A 149 -0.04 -0.61 2.99
C ASN A 149 1.30 -0.61 2.25
N ALA A 150 1.49 0.35 1.34
CA ALA A 150 2.83 0.61 0.83
C ALA A 150 3.74 0.92 2.02
N LYS A 151 4.72 0.03 2.29
CA LYS A 151 5.75 0.27 3.32
C LYS A 151 6.51 1.58 3.05
N VAL A 152 6.50 2.04 1.80
CA VAL A 152 7.21 3.23 1.34
C VAL A 152 6.22 4.18 0.69
N ILE A 153 6.19 5.40 1.18
CA ILE A 153 5.29 6.46 0.73
C ILE A 153 6.15 7.61 0.20
N PRO A 154 6.09 7.91 -1.11
CA PRO A 154 6.76 9.09 -1.64
C PRO A 154 6.07 10.35 -1.12
N LEU A 155 6.86 11.34 -0.74
CA LEU A 155 6.41 12.66 -0.33
C LEU A 155 6.93 13.66 -1.36
N PRO A 156 6.09 14.05 -2.35
CA PRO A 156 6.52 14.92 -3.44
C PRO A 156 7.10 16.23 -2.92
N ILE A 157 8.28 16.58 -3.43
CA ILE A 157 8.97 17.82 -3.08
C ILE A 157 8.61 18.89 -4.11
N VAL A 158 8.24 20.06 -3.61
CA VAL A 158 8.02 21.27 -4.41
C VAL A 158 9.19 22.22 -4.15
N ALA A 159 9.90 22.58 -5.21
CA ALA A 159 10.96 23.58 -5.16
C ALA A 159 10.39 25.01 -5.18
N HIS A 160 10.96 25.87 -4.36
CA HIS A 160 10.66 27.30 -4.26
C HIS A 160 11.92 28.14 -4.51
N GLN A 161 11.78 29.45 -4.38
CA GLN A 161 12.92 30.36 -4.51
C GLN A 161 13.90 30.23 -3.34
N TYR A 162 15.14 30.68 -3.55
CA TYR A 162 16.19 30.79 -2.52
C TYR A 162 16.54 29.46 -1.83
N GLY A 163 16.52 28.35 -2.57
CA GLY A 163 16.93 27.04 -2.05
C GLY A 163 15.95 26.43 -1.05
N ILE A 164 14.71 26.92 -1.01
CA ILE A 164 13.63 26.37 -0.19
C ILE A 164 12.91 25.26 -0.97
N TYR A 165 12.65 24.15 -0.29
CA TYR A 165 11.88 23.02 -0.79
C TYR A 165 10.84 22.61 0.25
N THR A 166 9.67 22.15 -0.16
CA THR A 166 8.61 21.72 0.77
C THR A 166 8.01 20.40 0.35
N ALA A 167 7.66 19.54 1.31
CA ALA A 167 6.93 18.30 1.07
C ALA A 167 5.79 18.14 2.08
N GLN A 168 4.55 18.03 1.59
CA GLN A 168 3.37 17.86 2.44
C GLN A 168 3.25 16.41 2.96
N VAL A 169 2.81 16.26 4.20
CA VAL A 169 2.54 14.97 4.83
C VAL A 169 1.04 14.88 5.14
N ASN A 170 0.32 14.14 4.32
CA ASN A 170 -1.15 14.03 4.42
C ASN A 170 -1.60 13.13 5.58
N ASP A 171 -0.75 12.22 6.04
CA ASP A 171 -1.01 11.28 7.13
C ASP A 171 -0.13 11.63 8.34
N PRO A 172 -0.65 12.35 9.36
CA PRO A 172 0.13 12.76 10.53
C PRO A 172 0.70 11.59 11.33
N LEU A 173 0.13 10.39 11.22
CA LEU A 173 0.66 9.20 11.90
C LEU A 173 2.06 8.83 11.40
N LEU A 174 2.46 9.28 10.20
CA LEU A 174 3.80 9.02 9.67
C LEU A 174 4.90 9.66 10.54
N TYR A 175 4.66 10.82 11.15
CA TYR A 175 5.66 11.46 12.01
C TYR A 175 6.07 10.59 13.20
N SER A 176 5.14 9.79 13.74
CA SER A 176 5.42 8.86 14.83
C SER A 176 5.82 7.47 14.32
N THR A 177 5.18 6.96 13.25
CA THR A 177 5.31 5.55 12.83
C THR A 177 6.31 5.28 11.70
N ALA A 178 6.74 6.30 10.96
CA ALA A 178 7.62 6.13 9.80
C ALA A 178 9.03 6.70 10.05
N GLU A 179 10.01 6.15 9.37
CA GLU A 179 11.31 6.78 9.14
C GLU A 179 11.23 7.66 7.90
N PHE A 180 11.93 8.79 7.90
CA PHE A 180 11.95 9.70 6.75
C PHE A 180 13.33 9.69 6.14
N ILE A 181 13.40 9.37 4.86
CA ILE A 181 14.64 9.24 4.08
C ILE A 181 14.61 10.27 2.96
N ILE A 182 15.67 11.08 2.87
CA ILE A 182 15.94 11.93 1.73
C ILE A 182 16.94 11.21 0.82
N ALA A 183 16.64 11.15 -0.47
CA ALA A 183 17.61 10.76 -1.49
C ALA A 183 18.04 12.01 -2.27
N ILE A 184 19.34 12.20 -2.45
CA ILE A 184 19.88 13.32 -3.24
C ILE A 184 20.85 12.81 -4.30
N LYS A 185 20.88 13.50 -5.43
CA LYS A 185 21.88 13.34 -6.47
C LYS A 185 22.24 14.70 -7.02
N ALA A 186 23.53 14.94 -7.24
CA ALA A 186 24.05 16.16 -7.85
C ALA A 186 25.38 15.84 -8.54
N HIS A 187 25.84 16.70 -9.45
CA HIS A 187 27.11 16.57 -10.15
C HIS A 187 28.30 16.97 -9.27
N LEU A 188 28.47 16.28 -8.14
CA LEU A 188 29.52 16.48 -7.16
C LEU A 188 30.18 15.14 -6.82
N GLN A 189 31.42 15.18 -6.30
CA GLN A 189 32.05 13.97 -5.76
C GLN A 189 31.27 13.45 -4.54
N PRO A 190 31.08 12.13 -4.38
CA PRO A 190 30.23 11.57 -3.33
C PRO A 190 30.57 12.04 -1.91
N GLU A 191 31.84 12.07 -1.54
CA GLU A 191 32.24 12.50 -0.19
C GLU A 191 32.02 14.00 0.03
N LEU A 192 32.18 14.81 -1.02
CA LEU A 192 31.87 16.25 -0.98
C LEU A 192 30.36 16.46 -0.82
N LEU A 193 29.54 15.83 -1.67
CA LEU A 193 28.08 15.93 -1.63
C LEU A 193 27.54 15.48 -0.26
N LYS A 194 28.06 14.40 0.30
CA LYS A 194 27.69 13.91 1.63
C LYS A 194 27.96 14.95 2.72
N ASN A 195 29.19 15.45 2.80
CA ASN A 195 29.58 16.38 3.84
C ASN A 195 28.89 17.75 3.68
N GLN A 196 28.78 18.22 2.44
CA GLN A 196 28.11 19.48 2.10
C GLN A 196 26.63 19.42 2.47
N PHE A 197 25.93 18.34 2.10
CA PHE A 197 24.50 18.22 2.37
C PHE A 197 24.19 18.19 3.86
N VAL A 198 24.96 17.44 4.66
CA VAL A 198 24.79 17.39 6.12
C VAL A 198 25.01 18.76 6.77
N GLN A 199 25.98 19.54 6.28
CA GLN A 199 26.34 20.83 6.88
C GLN A 199 25.47 22.00 6.38
N GLN A 200 24.99 21.94 5.14
CA GLN A 200 24.34 23.07 4.47
C GLN A 200 22.82 22.89 4.31
N THR A 201 22.26 21.78 4.79
CA THR A 201 20.81 21.55 4.79
C THR A 201 20.23 21.85 6.15
N LYS A 202 19.18 22.67 6.17
CA LYS A 202 18.32 22.88 7.34
C LYS A 202 16.95 22.29 7.10
N ILE A 203 16.43 21.59 8.09
CA ILE A 203 15.12 20.94 8.01
C ILE A 203 14.25 21.42 9.16
N SER A 204 13.02 21.79 8.85
CA SER A 204 12.00 22.20 9.82
C SER A 204 10.60 21.91 9.28
N SER A 205 9.58 22.38 9.99
CA SER A 205 8.22 22.41 9.48
C SER A 205 8.10 23.38 8.30
N ILE A 206 7.13 23.12 7.41
CA ILE A 206 6.80 24.02 6.29
C ILE A 206 6.56 25.45 6.79
N GLU A 207 5.91 25.58 7.94
CA GLU A 207 5.50 26.85 8.51
C GLU A 207 6.68 27.65 9.10
N GLN A 208 7.74 26.98 9.57
CA GLN A 208 8.85 27.62 10.29
C GLN A 208 10.16 27.71 9.51
N ILE A 209 10.30 27.06 8.34
CA ILE A 209 11.58 26.98 7.63
C ILE A 209 12.19 28.36 7.33
N ASN A 210 11.40 29.33 6.86
CA ASN A 210 11.88 30.68 6.56
C ASN A 210 12.39 31.39 7.82
N GLN A 211 11.65 31.28 8.93
CA GLN A 211 12.04 31.88 10.21
C GLN A 211 13.31 31.23 10.77
N LEU A 212 13.41 29.90 10.70
CA LEU A 212 14.58 29.14 11.15
C LEU A 212 15.84 29.51 10.37
N VAL A 213 15.72 29.74 9.06
CA VAL A 213 16.82 30.23 8.22
C VAL A 213 17.21 31.65 8.62
N HIS A 214 16.24 32.56 8.71
CA HIS A 214 16.49 33.97 9.04
C HIS A 214 17.14 34.15 10.42
N LEU A 215 16.64 33.42 11.43
CA LEU A 215 17.14 33.46 12.80
C LEU A 215 18.36 32.55 13.03
N GLN A 216 18.87 31.91 11.98
CA GLN A 216 19.99 30.98 12.03
C GLN A 216 19.81 29.84 13.04
N LEU A 217 18.57 29.45 13.33
CA LEU A 217 18.27 28.40 14.29
C LEU A 217 18.70 27.02 13.75
N PRO A 218 19.03 26.08 14.64
CA PRO A 218 19.25 24.69 14.30
C PRO A 218 17.93 24.03 13.84
N GLY A 219 18.05 23.10 12.90
CA GLY A 219 16.94 22.28 12.41
C GLY A 219 17.10 20.81 12.77
N VAL A 220 16.21 19.98 12.24
CA VAL A 220 16.30 18.52 12.39
C VAL A 220 17.56 18.02 11.69
N PRO A 221 18.47 17.32 12.39
CA PRO A 221 19.66 16.74 11.80
C PRO A 221 19.34 15.66 10.77
N VAL A 222 20.27 15.46 9.84
CA VAL A 222 20.26 14.33 8.91
C VAL A 222 21.53 13.51 9.03
N HIS A 223 21.39 12.20 8.90
CA HIS A 223 22.48 11.24 8.99
C HIS A 223 22.64 10.51 7.66
N ALA A 224 23.83 10.51 7.09
CA ALA A 224 24.11 9.78 5.86
C ALA A 224 24.02 8.26 6.09
N LEU A 225 23.28 7.56 5.25
CA LEU A 225 23.17 6.12 5.26
C LEU A 225 24.27 5.48 4.38
N PRO A 226 24.92 4.40 4.84
CA PRO A 226 25.97 3.74 4.06
C PRO A 226 25.44 2.98 2.84
N VAL A 227 24.15 2.56 2.88
CA VAL A 227 23.49 1.79 1.84
C VAL A 227 22.05 2.28 1.72
N ALA A 228 21.51 2.25 0.50
CA ALA A 228 20.09 2.51 0.24
C ALA A 228 19.19 1.56 1.07
N PRO A 229 18.15 2.07 1.76
CA PRO A 229 17.16 1.22 2.41
C PRO A 229 16.54 0.22 1.42
N ARG A 230 16.37 -1.04 1.86
CA ARG A 230 15.91 -2.17 1.01
C ARG A 230 14.57 -1.93 0.29
N TYR A 231 13.74 -1.06 0.85
CA TYR A 231 12.40 -0.81 0.33
C TYR A 231 12.32 0.37 -0.64
N LEU A 232 13.37 1.19 -0.75
CA LEU A 232 13.41 2.30 -1.70
C LEU A 232 13.82 1.82 -3.10
N PRO A 233 13.27 2.40 -4.17
CA PRO A 233 13.78 2.17 -5.52
C PRO A 233 15.26 2.58 -5.58
N TYR A 234 16.09 1.70 -6.12
CA TYR A 234 17.50 2.00 -6.32
C TYR A 234 17.66 2.89 -7.55
N HIS A 235 18.08 4.14 -7.34
CA HIS A 235 18.48 5.05 -8.40
C HIS A 235 20.00 5.19 -8.38
N SER A 236 20.65 4.92 -9.51
CA SER A 236 22.11 5.07 -9.63
C SER A 236 22.53 6.52 -9.38
N GLY A 237 23.55 6.70 -8.54
CA GLY A 237 24.12 8.01 -8.23
C GLY A 237 23.42 8.79 -7.10
N PHE A 238 22.37 8.23 -6.48
CA PHE A 238 21.76 8.82 -5.29
C PHE A 238 22.50 8.43 -4.00
N MET A 239 22.57 9.38 -3.07
CA MET A 239 22.92 9.14 -1.68
C MET A 239 21.71 9.36 -0.78
N TYR A 240 21.65 8.59 0.30
CA TYR A 240 20.49 8.50 1.17
C TYR A 240 20.82 9.05 2.56
N PHE A 241 19.89 9.82 3.12
CA PHE A 241 20.02 10.47 4.41
C PHE A 241 18.76 10.22 5.23
N GLN A 242 18.91 9.84 6.50
CA GLN A 242 17.80 9.66 7.42
C GLN A 242 17.65 10.91 8.30
N LEU A 243 16.42 11.40 8.45
CA LEU A 243 16.13 12.46 9.40
C LEU A 243 16.13 11.91 10.83
N ASP A 244 16.74 12.67 11.74
CA ASP A 244 16.85 12.28 13.15
C ASP A 244 15.58 12.59 13.95
N LYS A 245 14.74 11.58 14.14
CA LYS A 245 13.51 11.66 14.93
C LYS A 245 13.75 11.81 16.44
N THR A 246 14.95 11.53 16.92
CA THR A 246 15.30 11.64 18.35
C THR A 246 15.67 13.07 18.74
N SER A 247 15.85 13.94 17.74
CA SER A 247 16.17 15.34 17.95
C SER A 247 15.02 16.10 18.63
N PRO A 248 15.30 17.01 19.58
CA PRO A 248 14.26 17.86 20.17
C PRO A 248 13.55 18.75 19.14
N TYR A 249 14.18 19.02 17.99
CA TYR A 249 13.57 19.79 16.90
C TYR A 249 12.47 19.01 16.16
N TRP A 250 12.37 17.69 16.37
CA TRP A 250 11.34 16.86 15.76
C TRP A 250 9.92 17.20 16.27
N GLU A 251 9.79 17.69 17.51
CA GLU A 251 8.49 18.05 18.07
C GLU A 251 7.74 19.10 17.24
N ASN A 252 8.49 20.02 16.61
CA ASN A 252 7.93 21.05 15.74
C ASN A 252 7.32 20.47 14.45
N LEU A 253 7.73 19.28 14.02
CA LEU A 253 7.22 18.60 12.83
C LEU A 253 5.93 17.84 13.12
N ILE A 254 5.75 17.29 14.32
CA ILE A 254 4.58 16.47 14.69
C ILE A 254 3.26 17.23 14.47
N ARG A 255 3.28 18.56 14.61
CA ARG A 255 2.12 19.44 14.44
C ARG A 255 2.08 20.14 13.07
N SER A 256 3.02 19.85 12.18
CA SER A 256 3.16 20.51 10.89
C SER A 256 2.38 19.81 9.78
N SER A 257 2.00 20.58 8.76
CA SER A 257 1.48 20.07 7.49
C SER A 257 2.54 19.37 6.61
N GLY A 258 3.83 19.47 6.95
CA GLY A 258 4.89 18.80 6.21
C GLY A 258 6.31 19.23 6.58
N PHE A 259 7.26 18.94 5.69
CA PHE A 259 8.66 19.32 5.83
C PHE A 259 8.99 20.54 4.98
N GLY A 260 9.75 21.47 5.54
CA GLY A 260 10.49 22.50 4.84
C GLY A 260 11.99 22.19 4.88
N PHE A 261 12.63 22.23 3.73
CA PHE A 261 14.07 22.09 3.56
C PHE A 261 14.64 23.40 3.05
N HIS A 262 15.78 23.80 3.58
CA HIS A 262 16.59 24.88 3.02
C HIS A 262 17.97 24.32 2.72
N ILE A 263 18.31 24.23 1.45
CA ILE A 263 19.57 23.66 0.96
C ILE A 263 20.38 24.82 0.40
N THR A 264 21.43 25.21 1.11
CA THR A 264 22.35 26.25 0.66
C THR A 264 23.56 25.64 -0.02
N GLY A 265 24.16 26.36 -0.96
CA GLY A 265 25.35 25.92 -1.68
C GLY A 265 25.07 25.56 -3.13
N ASP A 266 26.13 25.23 -3.85
CA ASP A 266 26.05 24.84 -5.25
C ASP A 266 25.88 23.31 -5.34
N TYR A 267 24.74 22.89 -5.91
CA TYR A 267 24.43 21.50 -6.22
C TYR A 267 24.02 21.41 -7.69
N PRO A 268 24.97 21.37 -8.63
CA PRO A 268 24.65 21.35 -10.05
C PRO A 268 23.84 20.09 -10.40
N GLY A 269 22.68 20.26 -11.03
CA GLY A 269 21.79 19.15 -11.36
C GLY A 269 21.19 18.45 -10.15
N LEU A 270 20.89 19.18 -9.07
CA LEU A 270 20.26 18.62 -7.88
C LEU A 270 18.93 17.95 -8.19
N GLU A 271 18.88 16.65 -7.94
CA GLU A 271 17.67 15.85 -7.84
C GLU A 271 17.47 15.50 -6.35
N ILE A 272 16.25 15.68 -5.85
CA ILE A 272 15.91 15.42 -4.45
C ILE A 272 14.58 14.68 -4.36
N GLU A 273 14.55 13.65 -3.52
CA GLU A 273 13.37 12.87 -3.21
C GLU A 273 13.20 12.73 -1.70
N LEU A 274 11.96 12.71 -1.23
CA LEU A 274 11.62 12.42 0.16
C LEU A 274 10.69 11.21 0.22
N TRP A 275 11.02 10.28 1.11
CA TRP A 275 10.27 9.05 1.32
C TRP A 275 9.97 8.84 2.79
N ALA A 276 8.74 8.43 3.10
CA ALA A 276 8.38 7.91 4.42
C ALA A 276 8.33 6.38 4.36
N ILE A 277 9.12 5.71 5.18
CA ILE A 277 9.15 4.25 5.33
C ILE A 277 8.43 3.89 6.62
N ARG A 278 7.23 3.31 6.52
CA ARG A 278 6.48 2.84 7.69
C ARG A 278 7.29 1.73 8.38
N GLY A 279 7.55 1.90 9.67
CA GLY A 279 8.15 0.84 10.49
C GLY A 279 7.23 -0.38 10.54
N GLU A 280 7.80 -1.57 10.77
CA GLU A 280 6.97 -2.69 11.19
C GLU A 280 6.33 -2.30 12.53
N LEU A 281 4.99 -2.29 12.58
CA LEU A 281 4.29 -2.34 13.86
C LEU A 281 4.83 -3.60 14.54
N ALA A 282 5.62 -3.40 15.60
CA ALA A 282 6.11 -4.48 16.45
C ALA A 282 4.93 -5.33 16.96
#